data_AF-A0A924NZD5-F1
#
_entry.id   AF-A0A924NZD5-F1
#
_cell.length_a   1.000
_cell.length_b   1.000
_cell.length_c   1.000
_cell.angle_alpha   90.00
_cell.angle_beta   90.00
_cell.angle_gamma   90.00
#
_symmetry.space_group_name_H-M   'P 1'
#
loop_
_entity.id
_entity.type
_entity.pdbx_description
1 polymer ?
#
loop_
_entity_poly.entity_id
_entity_poly.type
_entity_poly.pdbx_seq_one_letter_code
_entity_poly.pdbx_strand_id
1 'polypeptide(L)'
;AWFAPAEADQRRIPRDAALAVTRTNDGGNTFKVLREGLPQQHCYDLVYRHGLAVSNDGQGLLLALTSGGVWISSDAGERWQTLSTTLPPVYAACFA
;
A
#
# COMPACT_ATOMS: atom_id res chain seq x y z
N ALA A 1 2.43 -12.95 2.05
CA ALA A 1 1.64 -11.93 2.79
C ALA A 1 2.16 -10.54 2.47
N TRP A 2 1.29 -9.52 2.52
CA TRP A 2 1.63 -8.12 2.20
C TRP A 2 1.40 -7.21 3.40
N PHE A 3 2.21 -6.16 3.50
CA PHE A 3 2.17 -5.20 4.59
C PHE A 3 2.39 -3.79 4.04
N ALA A 4 1.74 -2.80 4.64
CA ALA A 4 1.99 -1.39 4.42
C ALA A 4 2.71 -0.80 5.65
N PRO A 5 4.05 -0.70 5.65
CA PRO A 5 4.81 -0.26 6.81
C PRO A 5 4.67 1.24 7.08
N ALA A 6 4.71 1.61 8.36
CA ALA A 6 4.87 2.98 8.84
C ALA A 6 6.15 3.09 9.70
N GLU A 7 6.66 4.30 9.91
CA GLU A 7 7.93 4.51 10.62
C GLU A 7 7.88 4.07 12.08
N ALA A 8 6.88 4.54 12.84
CA ALA A 8 6.70 4.19 14.24
C ALA A 8 5.25 4.40 14.70
N ASP A 9 4.93 3.95 15.92
CA ASP A 9 3.65 4.24 16.57
C ASP A 9 3.46 5.75 16.83
N GLN A 10 4.54 6.44 17.21
CA GLN A 10 4.64 7.89 17.42
C GLN A 10 4.69 8.69 16.11
N ARG A 11 5.07 8.04 15.00
CA ARG A 11 5.21 8.66 13.68
C ARG A 11 4.55 7.81 12.61
N ARG A 12 3.26 8.05 12.46
CA ARG A 12 2.31 7.30 11.64
C ARG A 12 2.34 7.79 10.19
N ILE A 13 3.51 7.72 9.55
CA ILE A 13 3.71 7.99 8.13
C ILE A 13 4.55 6.87 7.50
N PRO A 14 4.57 6.72 6.16
CA PRO A 14 5.48 5.81 5.48
C PRO A 14 6.93 6.18 5.79
N ARG A 15 7.79 5.18 5.93
CA ARG A 15 9.22 5.40 6.18
C ARG A 15 9.81 6.33 5.10
N ASP A 16 10.62 7.28 5.51
CA ASP A 16 11.26 8.28 4.63
C ASP A 16 10.26 9.15 3.83
N ALA A 17 8.99 9.24 4.27
CA ALA A 17 7.89 9.89 3.55
C ALA A 17 7.73 9.36 2.11
N ALA A 18 7.97 8.05 1.93
CA ALA A 18 7.89 7.33 0.66
C ALA A 18 6.97 6.11 0.79
N LEU A 19 5.95 6.03 -0.08
CA LEU A 19 5.01 4.90 -0.04
C LEU A 19 5.70 3.60 -0.47
N ALA A 20 5.39 2.55 0.26
CA ALA A 20 5.83 1.20 -0.05
C ALA A 20 4.80 0.19 0.43
N VAL A 21 4.73 -0.93 -0.28
CA VAL A 21 4.19 -2.18 0.23
C VAL A 21 5.35 -3.15 0.37
N THR A 22 5.30 -4.05 1.33
CA THR A 22 6.29 -5.12 1.47
C THR A 22 5.63 -6.48 1.39
N ARG A 23 6.27 -7.43 0.72
CA ARG A 23 5.79 -8.82 0.62
C ARG A 23 6.80 -9.77 1.24
N THR A 24 6.30 -10.73 2.01
CA THR A 24 7.04 -11.93 2.44
C THR A 24 6.45 -13.18 1.81
N ASN A 25 7.34 -14.09 1.42
CA ASN A 25 7.03 -15.43 0.90
C ASN A 25 7.54 -16.55 1.83
N ASP A 26 8.16 -16.20 2.96
CA ASP A 26 8.88 -17.12 3.84
C ASP A 26 8.46 -16.99 5.32
N GLY A 27 7.22 -16.56 5.56
CA GLY A 27 6.68 -16.43 6.91
C GLY A 27 7.17 -15.20 7.69
N GLY A 28 7.73 -14.21 7.00
CA GLY A 28 8.22 -12.96 7.61
C GLY A 28 9.71 -12.98 7.96
N ASN A 29 10.48 -13.95 7.45
CA ASN A 29 11.93 -13.97 7.62
C ASN A 29 12.60 -12.93 6.72
N THR A 30 12.08 -12.77 5.49
CA THR A 30 12.52 -11.74 4.54
C THR A 30 11.35 -10.98 3.93
N PHE A 31 11.63 -9.74 3.55
CA PHE A 31 10.66 -8.83 2.95
C PHE A 31 11.22 -8.21 1.68
N LYS A 32 10.47 -8.32 0.58
CA LYS A 32 10.71 -7.55 -0.65
C LYS A 32 9.96 -6.24 -0.58
N VAL A 33 10.64 -5.13 -0.85
CA VAL A 33 10.04 -3.79 -0.94
C VAL A 33 9.47 -3.58 -2.34
N LEU A 34 8.21 -3.17 -2.41
CA LEU A 34 7.39 -3.03 -3.60
C LEU A 34 6.91 -1.58 -3.72
N ARG A 35 7.55 -0.82 -4.62
CA ARG A 35 7.40 0.65 -4.68
C ARG A 35 7.39 1.24 -6.08
N GLU A 36 7.55 0.43 -7.13
CA GLU A 36 7.55 0.91 -8.51
C GLU A 36 6.16 1.46 -8.86
N GLY A 37 6.10 2.74 -9.24
CA GLY A 37 4.83 3.43 -9.52
C GLY A 37 4.16 4.09 -8.30
N LEU A 38 4.67 3.88 -7.09
CA LEU A 38 4.19 4.58 -5.89
C LEU A 38 4.94 5.90 -5.66
N PRO A 39 4.29 6.94 -5.12
CA PRO A 39 4.96 8.18 -4.73
C PRO A 39 6.09 7.95 -3.71
N GLN A 40 7.27 8.52 -3.97
CA GLN A 40 8.49 8.27 -3.17
C GLN A 40 8.92 9.46 -2.32
N GLN A 41 8.13 10.54 -2.29
CA GLN A 41 8.43 11.76 -1.55
C GLN A 41 7.11 12.38 -1.07
N HIS A 42 7.18 13.17 0.00
CA HIS A 42 6.07 13.95 0.54
C HIS A 42 4.81 13.13 0.87
N CYS A 43 4.98 11.86 1.21
CA CYS A 43 3.89 11.00 1.65
C CYS A 43 3.74 11.08 3.16
N TYR A 44 2.67 11.68 3.64
CA TYR A 44 2.38 11.83 5.07
C TYR A 44 1.10 11.11 5.50
N ASP A 45 0.55 10.32 4.58
CA ASP A 45 -0.72 9.63 4.75
C ASP A 45 -0.57 8.26 5.37
N LEU A 46 -1.68 7.78 5.94
CA LEU A 46 -1.77 6.44 6.50
C LEU A 46 -2.49 5.49 5.55
N VAL A 47 -2.18 4.22 5.74
CA VAL A 47 -2.97 3.09 5.23
C VAL A 47 -3.74 2.53 6.42
N TYR A 48 -5.07 2.59 6.36
CA TYR A 48 -5.89 1.94 7.38
C TYR A 48 -5.84 0.40 7.25
N ARG A 49 -6.31 -0.30 8.29
CA ARG A 49 -6.26 -1.77 8.35
C ARG A 49 -6.86 -2.45 7.12
N HIS A 50 -7.96 -1.92 6.60
CA HIS A 50 -8.63 -2.41 5.39
C HIS A 50 -8.30 -1.58 4.14
N GLY A 51 -7.28 -0.72 4.20
CA GLY A 51 -6.80 0.09 3.08
C GLY A 51 -5.87 -0.65 2.13
N LEU A 52 -5.41 -1.85 2.48
CA LEU A 52 -4.67 -2.75 1.59
C LEU A 52 -5.51 -4.02 1.36
N ALA A 53 -6.02 -4.18 0.15
CA ALA A 53 -6.77 -5.37 -0.26
C ALA A 53 -5.95 -6.24 -1.20
N VAL A 54 -6.16 -7.55 -1.12
CA VAL A 54 -5.52 -8.56 -1.96
C VAL A 54 -6.62 -9.38 -2.63
N SER A 55 -6.52 -9.64 -3.93
CA SER A 55 -7.42 -10.54 -4.65
C SER A 55 -7.20 -11.99 -4.24
N ASN A 56 -8.17 -12.86 -4.53
CA ASN A 56 -8.11 -14.28 -4.16
C ASN A 56 -6.93 -15.05 -4.79
N ASP A 57 -6.47 -14.64 -5.96
CA ASP A 57 -5.31 -15.22 -6.66
C ASP A 57 -3.96 -14.62 -6.22
N GLY A 58 -3.98 -13.62 -5.33
CA GLY A 58 -2.79 -12.92 -4.84
C GLY A 58 -2.08 -12.04 -5.86
N GLN A 59 -2.66 -11.80 -7.05
CA GLN A 59 -2.07 -10.96 -8.10
C GLN A 59 -2.56 -9.52 -8.04
N GLY A 60 -3.84 -9.33 -7.75
CA GLY A 60 -4.46 -8.02 -7.58
C GLY A 60 -4.17 -7.43 -6.19
N LEU A 61 -3.65 -6.21 -6.15
CA LEU A 61 -3.58 -5.40 -4.93
C LEU A 61 -4.28 -4.07 -5.13
N LEU A 62 -5.00 -3.62 -4.11
CA LEU A 62 -5.51 -2.25 -4.00
C LEU A 62 -4.91 -1.61 -2.76
N LEU A 63 -4.27 -0.45 -2.92
CA LEU A 63 -3.75 0.37 -1.84
C LEU A 63 -4.55 1.67 -1.81
N ALA A 64 -5.18 1.97 -0.69
CA ALA A 64 -5.97 3.17 -0.48
C ALA A 64 -5.56 3.89 0.81
N LEU A 65 -5.46 5.22 0.71
CA LEU A 65 -4.93 6.08 1.76
C LEU A 65 -6.02 6.94 2.40
N THR A 66 -5.70 7.44 3.60
CA THR A 66 -6.53 8.39 4.35
C THR A 66 -6.75 9.72 3.63
N SER A 67 -5.89 10.09 2.68
CA SER A 67 -6.03 11.29 1.84
C SER A 67 -6.82 11.07 0.55
N GLY A 68 -7.30 9.85 0.30
CA GLY A 68 -8.01 9.52 -0.93
C GLY A 68 -7.14 9.13 -2.12
N GLY A 69 -5.83 8.97 -1.90
CA GLY A 69 -4.95 8.30 -2.85
C GLY A 69 -5.29 6.81 -2.98
N VAL A 70 -5.43 6.33 -4.21
CA VAL A 70 -5.70 4.93 -4.53
C VAL A 70 -4.82 4.44 -5.67
N TRP A 71 -4.18 3.30 -5.47
CA TRP A 71 -3.34 2.61 -6.44
C TRP A 71 -3.79 1.15 -6.59
N ILE A 72 -3.58 0.60 -7.78
CA ILE A 72 -3.82 -0.80 -8.10
C ILE A 72 -2.55 -1.44 -8.66
N SER A 73 -2.35 -2.71 -8.36
CA SER A 73 -1.35 -3.57 -9.00
C SER A 73 -2.04 -4.85 -9.48
N SER A 74 -1.64 -5.36 -10.64
CA SER A 74 -2.09 -6.63 -11.20
C SER A 74 -0.98 -7.68 -11.26
N ASP A 75 0.15 -7.42 -10.61
CA ASP A 75 1.37 -8.24 -10.61
C ASP A 75 1.92 -8.44 -9.19
N ALA A 76 1.02 -8.66 -8.23
CA ALA A 76 1.32 -8.93 -6.83
C ALA A 76 2.15 -7.82 -6.14
N GLY A 77 2.02 -6.58 -6.63
CA GLY A 77 2.66 -5.37 -6.13
C GLY A 77 3.98 -5.03 -6.79
N GLU A 78 4.43 -5.78 -7.81
CA GLU A 78 5.68 -5.46 -8.51
C GLU A 78 5.60 -4.06 -9.16
N ARG A 79 4.45 -3.70 -9.76
CA ARG A 79 4.17 -2.36 -10.30
C ARG A 79 2.80 -1.84 -9.87
N TRP A 80 2.75 -0.56 -9.55
CA TRP A 80 1.55 0.15 -9.14
C TRP A 80 1.12 1.18 -10.19
N GLN A 81 -0.19 1.29 -10.36
CA GLN A 81 -0.83 2.29 -11.21
C GLN A 81 -1.76 3.14 -10.36
N THR A 82 -1.70 4.46 -10.54
CA THR A 82 -2.59 5.39 -9.85
C THR A 82 -4.00 5.28 -10.42
N LEU A 83 -5.00 5.00 -9.56
CA LEU A 83 -6.41 5.07 -9.91
C LEU A 83 -6.99 6.46 -9.64
N SER A 84 -6.67 7.04 -8.48
CA SER A 84 -7.06 8.40 -8.12
C SER A 84 -6.16 8.96 -7.02
N THR A 85 -6.08 10.29 -6.93
CA THR A 85 -5.41 11.00 -5.83
C THR A 85 -6.31 12.05 -5.18
N THR A 86 -7.61 12.01 -5.46
CA THR A 86 -8.55 13.10 -5.12
C THR A 86 -9.86 12.60 -4.53
N LEU A 87 -9.94 11.32 -4.12
CA LEU A 87 -11.11 10.84 -3.42
C LEU A 87 -11.21 11.44 -2.01
N PRO A 88 -12.38 11.36 -1.36
CA PRO A 88 -12.46 11.48 0.09
C PRO A 88 -11.61 10.41 0.80
N PRO A 89 -11.38 10.56 2.12
CA PRO A 89 -10.70 9.55 2.92
C PRO A 89 -11.28 8.14 2.73
N VAL A 90 -10.42 7.17 2.39
CA VAL A 90 -10.85 5.79 2.14
C VAL A 90 -10.66 4.94 3.40
N TYR A 91 -11.76 4.42 3.94
CA TYR A 91 -11.74 3.59 5.15
C TYR A 91 -11.43 2.11 4.87
N ALA A 92 -11.91 1.61 3.73
CA ALA A 92 -11.73 0.23 3.32
C ALA A 92 -11.72 0.14 1.78
N ALA A 93 -10.94 -0.79 1.26
CA ALA A 93 -10.97 -1.23 -0.12
C ALA A 93 -11.17 -2.75 -0.14
N CYS A 94 -11.88 -3.25 -1.16
CA CYS A 94 -12.03 -4.67 -1.41
C CYS A 94 -12.14 -4.93 -2.92
N PHE A 95 -11.82 -6.16 -3.31
CA PHE A 95 -12.23 -6.69 -4.60
C PHE A 95 -13.67 -7.23 -4.50
N ALA A 96 -14.41 -7.15 -5.61
CA ALA A 96 -15.76 -7.68 -5.74
C ALA A 96 -15.77 -9.20 -5.88
#